data_AF-A0A356L071-F1
#
_entry.id   AF-A0A356L071-F1
#
_cell.length_a   1.000
_cell.length_b   1.000
_cell.length_c   1.000
_cell.angle_alpha   90.00
_cell.angle_beta   90.00
_cell.angle_gamma   90.00
#
_symmetry.space_group_name_H-M   'P 1'
#
loop_
_entity.id
_entity.type
_entity.pdbx_description
1 polymer ?
#
loop_
_entity_poly.entity_id
_entity_poly.type
_entity_poly.pdbx_seq_one_letter_code
_entity_poly.pdbx_strand_id
1 'polypeptide(L)'
;MILYHGSNVTVEHPKLILQNRYLDFGFGFYTTTNRDQAVNFAQKVTERRKTGTATLNIYSIEEEEALKIRKLFNQLVFATEKSLQYLHFEGGELI
;
A
#
# COMPACT_ATOMS: atom_id res chain seq x y z
N MET A 1 -6.27 3.84 -12.28
CA MET A 1 -7.09 3.73 -11.04
C MET A 1 -6.33 4.29 -9.83
N ILE A 2 -7.03 4.76 -8.79
CA ILE A 2 -6.43 5.23 -7.53
C ILE A 2 -6.32 4.07 -6.53
N LEU A 3 -5.19 4.03 -5.82
CA LEU A 3 -4.87 3.04 -4.80
C LEU A 3 -4.36 3.72 -3.52
N TYR A 4 -4.67 3.11 -2.38
CA TYR A 4 -4.31 3.61 -1.06
C TYR A 4 -3.43 2.62 -0.30
N HIS A 5 -2.43 3.13 0.39
CA HIS A 5 -1.61 2.38 1.33
C HIS A 5 -1.56 3.10 2.69
N GLY A 6 -2.05 2.42 3.73
CA GLY A 6 -1.94 2.93 5.10
C GLY A 6 -0.58 2.59 5.70
N SER A 7 0.10 3.58 6.26
CA SER A 7 1.41 3.42 6.90
C SER A 7 1.59 4.37 8.08
N ASN A 8 2.68 4.22 8.82
CA ASN A 8 3.12 5.20 9.82
C ASN A 8 4.11 6.24 9.26
N VAL A 9 4.31 6.25 7.93
CA VAL A 9 5.20 7.16 7.20
C VAL A 9 4.67 7.41 5.79
N THR A 10 5.13 8.50 5.17
CA THR A 10 5.03 8.69 3.72
C THR A 10 5.95 7.71 2.99
N VAL A 11 5.46 7.11 1.90
CA VAL A 11 6.15 6.09 1.11
C VAL A 11 6.14 6.52 -0.37
N GLU A 12 6.93 7.54 -0.70
CA GLU A 12 7.01 8.05 -2.08
C GLU A 12 7.59 7.02 -3.07
N HIS A 13 8.54 6.20 -2.61
CA HIS A 13 9.17 5.14 -3.39
C HIS A 13 9.05 3.80 -2.65
N PRO A 14 7.98 3.03 -2.89
CA PRO A 14 7.81 1.69 -2.32
C PRO A 14 9.01 0.80 -2.64
N LYS A 15 9.42 -0.02 -1.66
CA LYS A 15 10.48 -1.03 -1.81
C LYS A 15 10.08 -2.30 -1.10
N LEU A 16 10.49 -3.45 -1.64
CA LEU A 16 10.25 -4.73 -0.97
C LEU A 16 11.36 -5.01 0.04
N ILE A 17 11.01 -4.96 1.33
CA ILE A 17 11.97 -5.20 2.41
C ILE A 17 11.91 -6.67 2.79
N LEU A 18 12.93 -7.46 2.42
CA LEU A 18 13.07 -8.88 2.83
C LEU A 18 12.75 -9.06 4.31
N GLN A 19 11.65 -9.76 4.58
CA GLN A 19 11.21 -10.01 5.93
C GLN A 19 11.78 -11.32 6.45
N ASN A 20 12.25 -11.32 7.70
CA ASN A 20 12.82 -12.48 8.36
C ASN A 20 11.78 -13.28 9.18
N ARG A 21 10.48 -13.08 8.91
CA ARG A 21 9.36 -13.71 9.64
C ARG A 21 8.28 -14.15 8.65
N TYR A 22 7.71 -15.33 8.87
CA TYR A 22 6.53 -15.79 8.15
C TYR A 22 5.31 -15.01 8.63
N LEU A 23 4.56 -14.39 7.70
CA LEU A 23 3.32 -13.65 7.98
C LEU A 23 2.13 -14.38 7.35
N ASP A 24 0.96 -14.25 7.99
CA ASP A 24 -0.30 -14.85 7.50
C ASP A 24 -0.74 -14.30 6.13
N PHE A 25 -0.27 -13.11 5.75
CA PHE A 25 -0.72 -12.40 4.54
C PHE A 25 0.30 -12.42 3.40
N GLY A 26 1.45 -13.08 3.56
CA GLY A 26 2.51 -13.14 2.55
C GLY A 26 3.39 -11.89 2.49
N PHE A 27 4.23 -11.82 1.45
CA PHE A 27 5.22 -10.78 1.24
C PHE A 27 4.81 -9.85 0.08
N GLY A 28 4.81 -8.54 0.32
CA GLY A 28 4.54 -7.56 -0.73
C GLY A 28 4.23 -6.16 -0.20
N PHE A 29 4.02 -5.23 -1.13
CA PHE A 29 3.48 -3.90 -0.84
C PHE A 29 1.96 -3.92 -1.09
N TYR A 30 1.20 -3.68 -0.02
CA TYR A 30 -0.26 -3.83 -0.03
C TYR A 30 -0.93 -2.49 -0.27
N THR A 31 -1.84 -2.47 -1.22
CA THR A 31 -2.68 -1.33 -1.53
C THR A 31 -4.15 -1.74 -1.59
N THR A 32 -5.05 -0.79 -1.54
CA THR A 32 -6.50 -1.03 -1.60
C THR A 32 -7.20 0.11 -2.32
N THR A 33 -8.30 -0.17 -2.99
CA THR A 33 -9.20 0.89 -3.51
C THR A 33 -10.13 1.43 -2.42
N ASN A 34 -10.19 0.78 -1.26
CA ASN A 34 -10.99 1.21 -0.11
C ASN A 34 -10.17 2.15 0.80
N ARG A 35 -10.43 3.45 0.69
CA ARG A 35 -9.75 4.48 1.48
C ARG A 35 -9.90 4.25 2.99
N ASP A 36 -11.11 3.99 3.48
CA ASP A 36 -11.37 3.81 4.92
C ASP A 36 -10.62 2.61 5.49
N GLN A 37 -10.46 1.53 4.70
CA GLN A 37 -9.63 0.39 5.08
C GLN A 37 -8.16 0.80 5.26
N ALA A 38 -7.61 1.58 4.32
CA ALA A 38 -6.24 2.07 4.41
C ALA A 38 -6.04 3.05 5.59
N VAL A 39 -7.00 3.95 5.82
CA VAL A 39 -6.98 4.88 6.97
C VAL A 39 -6.95 4.13 8.30
N ASN A 40 -7.88 3.20 8.50
CA ASN A 40 -7.94 2.38 9.71
C ASN A 40 -6.65 1.56 9.91
N PHE A 41 -6.04 1.10 8.82
CA PHE A 41 -4.79 0.36 8.87
C PHE A 41 -3.61 1.26 9.26
N ALA A 42 -3.51 2.46 8.70
CA ALA A 42 -2.46 3.43 9.04
C ALA A 42 -2.47 3.75 10.55
N GLN A 43 -3.65 4.04 11.10
CA GLN A 43 -3.81 4.33 12.53
C GLN A 43 -3.36 3.13 13.39
N LYS A 44 -3.81 1.91 13.06
CA LYS A 44 -3.41 0.68 13.77
C LYS A 44 -1.91 0.42 13.69
N VAL A 45 -1.27 0.63 12.53
CA VAL A 45 0.17 0.41 12.36
C VAL A 45 0.98 1.42 13.15
N THR A 46 0.60 2.70 13.11
CA THR A 46 1.26 3.76 13.89
C THR A 46 1.13 3.50 15.39
N GLU A 47 -0.06 3.17 15.88
CA GLU A 47 -0.29 2.83 17.29
C GLU A 47 0.59 1.65 17.75
N ARG A 48 0.65 0.58 16.94
CA ARG A 48 1.48 -0.60 17.23
C ARG A 48 2.97 -0.29 17.23
N ARG A 49 3.43 0.55 16.29
CA ARG A 49 4.84 0.92 16.14
C ARG A 49 5.29 1.98 17.14
N LYS A 50 4.36 2.75 17.72
CA LYS A 50 4.62 3.88 18.64
C LYS A 50 5.61 4.91 18.08
N THR A 51 5.72 5.00 16.76
CA THR A 51 6.65 5.85 16.02
C THR A 51 6.04 6.27 14.69
N GLY A 52 6.46 7.42 14.17
CA GLY A 52 5.92 7.99 12.93
C GLY A 52 4.52 8.60 13.13
N THR A 53 3.84 8.89 12.02
CA THR A 53 2.52 9.52 11.98
C THR A 53 1.63 8.68 11.07
N ALA A 54 0.36 8.47 11.43
CA ALA A 54 -0.55 7.77 10.54
C ALA A 54 -0.67 8.56 9.23
N THR A 55 -0.34 7.90 8.14
CA THR A 55 -0.25 8.50 6.81
C THR A 55 -0.95 7.60 5.81
N LEU A 56 -1.88 8.20 5.08
CA LEU A 56 -2.50 7.61 3.90
C LEU A 56 -1.66 7.97 2.68
N ASN A 57 -1.03 6.98 2.06
CA ASN A 57 -0.29 7.16 0.82
C ASN A 57 -1.20 6.88 -0.37
N ILE A 58 -1.19 7.76 -1.35
CA ILE A 58 -2.07 7.74 -2.52
C ILE A 58 -1.21 7.48 -3.75
N TYR A 59 -1.64 6.51 -4.56
CA TYR A 59 -1.01 6.18 -5.83
C TYR A 59 -2.04 6.12 -6.94
N SER A 60 -1.56 6.32 -8.17
CA SER A 60 -2.28 5.99 -9.38
C SER A 60 -1.55 4.87 -10.14
N ILE A 61 -2.30 4.09 -10.90
CA ILE A 61 -1.80 3.16 -11.92
C ILE A 61 -2.61 3.35 -13.20
N GLU A 62 -2.01 3.20 -14.36
CA GLU A 62 -2.74 3.20 -15.63
C GLU A 62 -3.65 1.94 -15.77
N GLU A 63 -4.70 2.04 -16.59
CA GLU A 63 -5.76 1.03 -16.63
C GLU A 63 -5.27 -0.26 -17.34
N GLU A 64 -4.38 -0.16 -18.33
CA GLU A 64 -3.86 -1.29 -19.10
C GLU A 64 -3.01 -2.25 -18.26
N GLU A 65 -2.27 -1.69 -17.30
CA GLU A 65 -1.48 -2.34 -16.26
C GLU A 65 -2.40 -3.09 -15.28
N ALA A 66 -3.61 -2.57 -15.07
CA ALA A 66 -4.61 -3.15 -14.21
C ALA A 66 -5.47 -4.25 -14.86
N LEU A 67 -5.46 -4.38 -16.19
CA LEU A 67 -6.40 -5.24 -16.95
C LEU A 67 -6.27 -6.76 -16.67
N LYS A 68 -5.25 -7.20 -15.93
CA LYS A 68 -5.10 -8.62 -15.47
C LYS A 68 -5.45 -8.84 -14.00
N ILE A 69 -5.84 -7.78 -13.29
CA ILE A 69 -6.25 -7.87 -11.89
C ILE A 69 -7.72 -8.27 -11.87
N ARG A 70 -8.00 -9.56 -11.70
CA ARG A 70 -9.35 -9.99 -11.35
C ARG A 70 -9.70 -9.31 -10.02
N LYS A 71 -10.72 -8.44 -10.02
CA LYS A 71 -11.33 -7.85 -8.81
C LYS A 71 -11.95 -8.96 -7.96
N LEU A 72 -11.11 -9.74 -7.30
CA LEU A 72 -11.55 -10.75 -6.35
C LEU A 72 -11.68 -10.14 -4.96
N PHE A 73 -10.95 -9.06 -4.67
CA PHE A 73 -10.99 -8.34 -3.40
C PHE A 73 -10.60 -6.87 -3.61
N ASN A 74 -10.92 -5.97 -2.67
CA ASN A 74 -10.59 -4.55 -2.75
C ASN A 74 -9.08 -4.26 -2.60
N GLN A 75 -8.22 -5.28 -2.55
CA GLN A 75 -6.79 -5.16 -2.30
C GLN A 75 -5.94 -5.61 -3.48
N LEU A 76 -4.84 -4.90 -3.71
CA LEU A 76 -3.81 -5.22 -4.68
C LEU A 76 -2.46 -5.36 -3.96
N VAL A 77 -1.74 -6.45 -4.22
CA VAL A 77 -0.44 -6.74 -3.62
C VAL A 77 0.63 -6.72 -4.71
N PHE A 78 1.64 -5.88 -4.52
CA PHE A 78 2.80 -5.78 -5.40
C PHE A 78 3.94 -6.60 -4.78
N ALA A 79 4.23 -7.76 -5.38
CA ALA A 79 5.17 -8.74 -4.84
C ALA A 79 6.54 -8.74 -5.55
N THR A 80 6.76 -7.87 -6.54
CA THR A 80 8.03 -7.74 -7.26
C THR A 80 8.42 -6.28 -7.46
N GLU A 81 9.72 -5.98 -7.53
CA GLU A 81 10.22 -4.63 -7.85
C GLU A 81 9.68 -4.13 -9.20
N LYS A 82 9.60 -5.01 -10.21
CA LYS A 82 9.01 -4.68 -11.51
C LYS A 82 7.54 -4.23 -11.39
N SER A 83 6.76 -4.89 -10.53
CA SER A 83 5.36 -4.48 -10.31
C SER A 83 5.23 -3.13 -9.60
N LEU A 84 6.18 -2.77 -8.72
CA LEU A 84 6.15 -1.48 -8.02
C LEU A 84 6.36 -0.29 -8.98
N GLN A 85 7.01 -0.50 -10.12
CA GLN A 85 7.24 0.55 -11.13
C GLN A 85 5.95 1.09 -11.75
N TYR A 86 4.84 0.35 -11.64
CA TYR A 86 3.53 0.80 -12.12
C TYR A 86 2.82 1.74 -11.14
N LEU A 87 3.31 1.88 -9.90
CA LEU A 87 2.74 2.81 -8.92
C LEU A 87 3.32 4.21 -9.14
N HIS A 88 2.46 5.15 -9.48
CA HIS A 88 2.78 6.57 -9.51
C HIS A 88 2.33 7.20 -8.20
N PHE A 89 3.25 7.77 -7.43
CA PHE A 89 2.92 8.41 -6.16
C PHE A 89 2.27 9.77 -6.41
N GLU A 90 1.06 9.94 -5.87
CA GLU A 90 0.27 11.17 -6.03
C GLU A 90 0.37 12.08 -4.80
N GLY A 91 0.67 11.52 -3.62
CA GLY A 91 0.80 12.28 -2.39
C GLY A 91 0.50 11.48 -1.12
N GLY A 92 0.62 12.17 0.01
CA GLY A 92 0.32 11.61 1.34
C GLY A 92 -0.56 12.55 2.17
N GLU A 93 -1.52 11.97 2.89
CA GLU A 93 -2.39 12.68 3.83
C GLU A 93 -2.12 12.21 5.26
N LEU A 94 -1.96 13.15 6.21
CA LEU A 94 -1.91 12.83 7.63
C LEU A 94 -3.32 12.62 8.17
N ILE A 95 -3.51 11.56 8.97
CA ILE A 95 -4.82 11.04 9.41
C ILE A 95 -4.79 10.48 10.84
#